data_AF-A0A835RMA4-F1
#
_entry.id   AF-A0A835RMA4-F1
#
_cell.length_a   1.000
_cell.length_b   1.000
_cell.length_c   1.000
_cell.angle_alpha   90.00
_cell.angle_beta   90.00
_cell.angle_gamma   90.00
#
_symmetry.space_group_name_H-M   'P 1'
#
loop_
_entity.id
_entity.type
_entity.pdbx_description
1 polymer ?
#
loop_
_entity_poly.entity_id
_entity_poly.type
_entity_poly.pdbx_seq_one_letter_code
_entity_poly.pdbx_strand_id
1 'polypeptide(L)'
;MFINQDIQLYDEETGKPARARTSNLNEELGQVDTILSDKTGTLTCNQMDFLKCSIAGVSYGVSSSEVEIAAAMQIASEISGSPGHNSSVADYWLNNEHCSSLIELDSGLTCKIEKDSMPSMRGFSFEDDRLMQGHWMKEPNTGALLMFFRILAICHTAIPELDNETGNLTYEAESPDEGAFLAAAREFGFEFYKRTQTSVFVRESYPSPAEREFKILNLLEFNSKRKRMSVIIQDEAGQIILFCKGAHSIICERLSRNGRIYEDDTMKHLSDYGEAGLRTMALAYKLLDESDYAAWNVVKAKTSVGHDRDAQVEKLC
;
A
#
# COMPACT_ATOMS: atom_id res chain seq x y z
N MET A 1 -19.93 30.70 23.74
CA MET A 1 -21.10 29.81 23.82
C MET A 1 -21.54 29.36 22.43
N PHE A 2 -21.63 30.26 21.44
CA PHE A 2 -22.03 29.92 20.06
C PHE A 2 -21.15 28.87 19.36
N ILE A 3 -19.81 28.97 19.43
CA ILE A 3 -18.89 27.99 18.81
C ILE A 3 -19.20 26.55 19.25
N ASN A 4 -19.60 26.35 20.52
CA ASN A 4 -19.84 25.01 21.06
C ASN A 4 -21.20 24.41 20.67
N GLN A 5 -22.08 25.23 20.09
CA GLN A 5 -23.45 24.84 19.69
C GLN A 5 -23.58 24.78 18.17
N ASP A 6 -22.50 25.05 17.43
CA ASP A 6 -22.50 25.03 15.98
C ASP A 6 -22.52 23.59 15.47
N ILE A 7 -23.57 23.25 14.72
CA ILE A 7 -23.78 21.92 14.15
C ILE A 7 -22.76 21.64 13.03
N GLN A 8 -22.25 22.68 12.36
CA GLN A 8 -21.23 22.51 11.31
C GLN A 8 -19.85 22.16 11.89
N LEU A 9 -19.64 22.41 13.18
CA LEU A 9 -18.41 22.08 13.90
C LEU A 9 -18.57 20.83 14.78
N TYR A 10 -19.56 20.00 14.47
CA TYR A 10 -19.79 18.71 15.12
C TYR A 10 -19.21 17.58 14.26
N ASP A 11 -18.37 16.75 14.88
CA ASP A 11 -17.86 15.54 14.24
C ASP A 11 -18.82 14.36 14.53
N GLU A 12 -19.50 13.90 13.49
CA GLU A 12 -20.45 12.79 13.57
C GLU A 12 -19.80 11.45 13.88
N GLU A 13 -18.56 11.21 13.42
CA GLU A 13 -17.88 9.92 13.60
C GLU A 13 -17.45 9.72 15.06
N THR A 14 -16.88 10.76 15.68
CA THR A 14 -16.46 10.67 17.09
C THR A 14 -17.52 11.12 18.08
N GLY A 15 -18.62 11.71 17.59
CA GLY A 15 -19.71 12.26 18.39
C GLY A 15 -19.28 13.47 19.23
N LYS A 16 -18.26 14.22 18.80
CA LYS A 16 -17.66 15.32 19.57
C LYS A 16 -17.96 16.67 18.93
N PRO A 17 -18.58 17.62 19.65
CA PRO A 17 -18.70 19.00 19.19
C PRO A 17 -17.39 19.76 19.40
N ALA A 18 -17.18 20.82 18.62
CA ALA A 18 -16.18 21.83 18.93
C ALA A 18 -16.37 22.37 20.35
N ARG A 19 -15.25 22.54 21.07
CA ARG A 19 -15.26 23.01 22.46
C ARG A 19 -14.21 24.10 22.66
N ALA A 20 -14.67 25.35 22.70
CA ALA A 20 -13.88 26.48 23.13
C ALA A 20 -13.56 26.35 24.63
N ARG A 21 -12.29 26.09 24.97
CA ARG A 21 -11.80 26.01 26.36
C ARG A 21 -11.53 27.38 26.97
N THR A 22 -11.16 28.35 26.13
CA THR A 22 -10.67 29.67 26.52
C THR A 22 -11.39 30.71 25.69
N SER A 23 -12.37 31.41 26.28
CA SER A 23 -13.29 32.29 25.54
C SER A 23 -12.78 33.72 25.32
N ASN A 24 -11.68 34.12 25.97
CA ASN A 24 -11.07 35.45 25.83
C ASN A 24 -10.20 35.60 24.58
N LEU A 25 -9.96 34.52 23.82
CA LEU A 25 -9.17 34.53 22.58
C LEU A 25 -10.04 34.48 21.31
N ASN A 26 -11.36 34.56 21.43
CA ASN A 26 -12.26 34.41 20.28
C ASN A 26 -12.06 35.48 19.21
N GLU A 27 -11.69 36.71 19.61
CA GLU A 27 -11.42 37.81 18.67
C GLU A 27 -10.07 37.63 17.95
N GLU A 28 -9.10 36.97 18.59
CA GLU A 28 -7.79 36.69 17.98
C GLU A 28 -7.90 35.68 16.84
N LEU A 29 -8.90 34.78 16.85
CA LEU A 29 -9.15 33.85 15.75
C LEU A 29 -9.39 34.56 14.40
N GLY A 30 -9.94 35.78 14.42
CA GLY A 30 -10.14 36.59 13.22
C GLY A 30 -8.88 37.32 12.73
N GLN A 31 -7.79 37.25 13.49
CA GLN A 31 -6.51 37.92 13.22
C GLN A 31 -5.38 36.92 12.92
N VAL A 32 -5.70 35.62 12.80
CA VAL A 32 -4.72 34.58 12.52
C VAL A 32 -4.19 34.74 11.10
N ASP A 33 -2.89 34.99 10.99
CA ASP A 33 -2.17 35.07 9.72
C ASP A 33 -1.40 33.77 9.40
N THR A 34 -0.85 33.11 10.42
CA THR A 34 -0.03 31.90 10.27
C THR A 34 -0.64 30.74 11.06
N ILE A 35 -0.84 29.59 10.39
CA ILE A 35 -1.28 28.33 11.01
C ILE A 35 -0.09 27.37 11.03
N LEU A 36 0.24 26.88 12.23
CA LEU A 36 1.19 25.78 12.42
C LEU A 36 0.39 24.50 12.64
N SER A 37 0.48 23.57 11.69
CA SER A 37 -0.24 22.29 11.76
C SER A 37 0.74 21.14 11.98
N ASP A 38 0.37 20.20 12.84
CA ASP A 38 1.07 18.92 12.94
C ASP A 38 0.65 18.01 11.77
N LYS A 39 1.55 17.16 11.30
CA LYS A 39 1.23 16.24 10.21
C LYS A 39 0.36 15.09 10.72
N THR A 40 0.83 14.39 11.75
CA THR A 40 0.25 13.12 12.18
C THR A 40 -0.91 13.36 13.15
N GLY A 41 -2.09 12.82 12.85
CA GLY A 41 -3.27 12.99 13.70
C GLY A 41 -3.97 14.34 13.57
N THR A 42 -3.47 15.24 12.71
CA THR A 42 -4.17 16.48 12.31
C THR A 42 -4.37 16.52 10.79
N LEU A 43 -3.29 16.47 10.00
CA LEU A 43 -3.40 16.41 8.53
C LEU A 43 -3.66 14.99 8.01
N THR A 44 -3.23 13.95 8.74
CA THR A 44 -3.42 12.56 8.34
C THR A 44 -4.05 11.73 9.46
N CYS A 45 -4.94 10.80 9.08
CA CYS A 45 -5.62 9.86 9.99
C CYS A 45 -4.77 8.64 10.40
N ASN A 46 -3.48 8.61 10.04
CA ASN A 46 -2.57 7.48 10.25
C ASN A 46 -3.12 6.13 9.73
N GLN A 47 -4.02 6.18 8.75
CA GLN A 47 -4.48 5.04 7.96
C GLN A 47 -3.77 5.08 6.61
N MET A 48 -3.36 3.91 6.12
CA MET A 48 -2.74 3.74 4.81
C MET A 48 -3.62 2.84 3.99
N ASP A 49 -3.94 3.25 2.76
CA ASP A 49 -4.67 2.44 1.80
C ASP A 49 -3.76 2.08 0.62
N PHE A 50 -3.98 0.90 0.03
CA PHE A 50 -3.31 0.49 -1.21
C PHE A 50 -4.10 1.02 -2.41
N LEU A 51 -3.47 1.86 -3.25
CA LEU A 51 -4.14 2.51 -4.40
C LEU A 51 -3.65 2.04 -5.78
N LYS A 52 -2.32 2.00 -6.00
CA LYS A 52 -1.70 1.74 -7.31
C LYS A 52 -0.50 0.81 -7.16
N CYS A 53 -0.17 0.07 -8.22
CA CYS A 53 1.04 -0.74 -8.27
C CYS A 53 1.60 -0.89 -9.68
N SER A 54 2.91 -1.10 -9.79
CA SER A 54 3.59 -1.42 -11.04
C SER A 54 4.14 -2.84 -10.97
N ILE A 55 3.69 -3.72 -11.86
CA ILE A 55 4.07 -5.14 -11.89
C ILE A 55 4.55 -5.50 -13.29
N ALA A 56 5.79 -6.01 -13.39
CA ALA A 56 6.40 -6.40 -14.67
C ALA A 56 6.32 -5.30 -15.76
N GLY A 57 6.56 -4.04 -15.37
CA GLY A 57 6.55 -2.88 -16.26
C GLY A 57 5.16 -2.34 -16.61
N VAL A 58 4.09 -2.90 -16.03
CA VAL A 58 2.71 -2.44 -16.26
C VAL A 58 2.17 -1.76 -14.99
N SER A 59 1.64 -0.54 -15.15
CA SER A 59 0.94 0.19 -14.09
C SER A 59 -0.51 -0.28 -13.97
N TYR A 60 -0.96 -0.51 -12.73
CA TYR A 60 -2.31 -0.89 -12.35
C TYR A 60 -2.86 0.02 -11.25
N GLY A 61 -4.18 0.15 -11.22
CA GLY A 61 -4.92 1.05 -10.33
C GLY A 61 -5.33 2.32 -11.07
N VAL A 62 -6.63 2.51 -11.25
CA VAL A 62 -7.22 3.71 -11.88
C VAL A 62 -7.73 4.72 -10.84
N SER A 63 -7.74 4.37 -9.56
CA SER A 63 -8.21 5.27 -8.51
C SER A 63 -7.32 6.51 -8.44
N SER A 64 -7.96 7.69 -8.49
CA SER A 64 -7.27 8.97 -8.34
C SER A 64 -7.05 9.26 -6.85
N SER A 65 -5.87 9.75 -6.49
CA SER A 65 -5.63 10.22 -5.12
C SER A 65 -6.44 11.49 -4.84
N GLU A 66 -6.74 11.78 -3.57
CA GLU A 66 -7.40 13.04 -3.19
C GLU A 66 -6.62 14.27 -3.67
N VAL A 67 -5.29 14.16 -3.76
CA VAL A 67 -4.41 15.21 -4.30
C VAL A 67 -4.62 15.39 -5.80
N GLU A 68 -4.67 14.30 -6.57
CA GLU A 68 -4.96 14.34 -8.01
C GLU A 68 -6.34 14.96 -8.26
N ILE A 69 -7.34 14.59 -7.44
CA ILE A 69 -8.69 15.15 -7.50
C ILE A 69 -8.69 16.66 -7.20
N ALA A 70 -8.04 17.09 -6.11
CA ALA A 70 -7.99 18.49 -5.71
C ALA A 70 -7.25 19.35 -6.75
N ALA A 71 -6.14 18.85 -7.31
CA ALA A 71 -5.41 19.53 -8.37
C ALA A 71 -6.25 19.67 -9.65
N ALA A 72 -6.97 18.61 -10.06
CA ALA A 72 -7.87 18.66 -11.20
C ALA A 72 -9.02 19.65 -10.99
N MET A 73 -9.60 19.68 -9.79
CA MET A 73 -10.65 20.66 -9.41
C MET A 73 -10.14 22.09 -9.48
N GLN A 74 -8.92 22.35 -8.99
CA GLN A 74 -8.31 23.68 -9.07
C GLN A 74 -8.11 24.12 -10.52
N ILE A 75 -7.55 23.25 -11.37
CA ILE A 75 -7.37 23.51 -12.81
C ILE A 75 -8.73 23.77 -13.48
N ALA A 76 -9.75 22.97 -13.17
CA ALA A 76 -11.11 23.16 -13.71
C ALA A 76 -11.73 24.50 -13.27
N SER A 77 -11.48 24.93 -12.03
CA SER A 77 -11.94 26.22 -11.52
C SER A 77 -11.27 27.41 -12.22
N GLU A 78 -9.99 27.28 -12.57
CA GLU A 78 -9.24 28.30 -13.30
C GLU A 78 -9.70 28.40 -14.77
N ILE A 79 -10.02 27.28 -15.42
CA ILE A 79 -10.49 27.24 -16.80
C ILE A 79 -11.93 27.77 -16.94
N SER A 80 -12.80 27.50 -15.97
CA SER A 80 -14.21 27.89 -16.03
C SER A 80 -14.50 29.36 -15.68
N GLY A 81 -13.49 30.11 -15.20
CA GLY A 81 -13.54 31.56 -15.06
C GLY A 81 -14.65 32.13 -14.16
N SER A 82 -15.33 31.31 -13.36
CA SER A 82 -16.45 31.71 -12.50
C SER A 82 -16.08 31.57 -11.03
N PRO A 83 -15.97 32.66 -10.26
CA PRO A 83 -15.68 32.60 -8.84
C PRO A 83 -16.97 32.33 -8.04
N GLY A 84 -16.99 31.19 -7.36
CA GLY A 84 -17.78 30.99 -6.14
C GLY A 84 -19.26 30.65 -6.33
N HIS A 85 -19.56 29.35 -6.34
CA HIS A 85 -20.76 28.83 -5.67
C HIS A 85 -20.41 27.60 -4.84
N ASN A 86 -20.58 27.74 -3.52
CA ASN A 86 -20.50 26.68 -2.53
C ASN A 86 -21.70 25.75 -2.69
N SER A 87 -21.65 24.87 -3.69
CA SER A 87 -22.46 23.65 -3.69
C SER A 87 -21.58 22.51 -3.20
N SER A 88 -22.17 21.63 -2.37
CA SER A 88 -21.53 20.47 -1.78
C SER A 88 -20.65 19.73 -2.79
N VAL A 89 -19.44 19.39 -2.36
CA VAL A 89 -18.40 18.68 -3.13
C VAL A 89 -18.94 17.38 -3.76
N ALA A 90 -20.01 16.81 -3.22
CA ALA A 90 -20.67 15.60 -3.73
C ALA A 90 -21.57 15.83 -4.97
N ASP A 91 -22.15 17.02 -5.14
CA ASP A 91 -23.18 17.26 -6.18
C ASP A 91 -22.60 17.45 -7.60
N TYR A 92 -21.33 17.86 -7.72
CA TYR A 92 -20.68 18.00 -9.02
C TYR A 92 -20.33 16.66 -9.68
N TRP A 93 -20.10 15.61 -8.89
CA TRP A 93 -19.79 14.26 -9.41
C TRP A 93 -21.02 13.53 -9.97
N LEU A 94 -22.23 13.87 -9.49
CA LEU A 94 -23.48 13.21 -9.90
C LEU A 94 -24.00 13.68 -11.27
N ASN A 95 -23.62 14.88 -11.71
CA ASN A 95 -24.32 15.56 -12.81
C ASN A 95 -23.50 15.72 -14.10
N ASN A 96 -22.23 15.32 -14.14
CA ASN A 96 -21.41 15.53 -15.33
C ASN A 96 -20.69 14.26 -15.80
N GLU A 97 -21.38 13.48 -16.64
CA GLU A 97 -20.78 12.46 -17.52
C GLU A 97 -19.68 13.03 -18.45
N HIS A 98 -19.49 14.36 -18.48
CA HIS A 98 -18.52 15.04 -19.34
C HIS A 98 -17.11 15.19 -18.76
N CYS A 99 -16.84 14.86 -17.49
CA CYS A 99 -15.46 14.93 -16.97
C CYS A 99 -14.63 13.67 -17.23
N SER A 100 -15.19 12.66 -17.91
CA SER A 100 -14.43 11.51 -18.41
C SER A 100 -13.62 11.84 -19.68
N SER A 101 -13.97 12.90 -20.42
CA SER A 101 -13.39 13.17 -21.74
C SER A 101 -12.13 14.05 -21.75
N LEU A 102 -11.62 14.48 -20.59
CA LEU A 102 -10.37 15.28 -20.51
C LEU A 102 -9.13 14.45 -20.12
N ILE A 103 -9.31 13.18 -19.74
CA ILE A 103 -8.21 12.25 -19.42
C ILE A 103 -8.08 11.16 -20.51
N GLU A 104 -9.01 11.09 -21.46
CA GLU A 104 -8.88 10.25 -22.65
C GLU A 104 -7.94 10.89 -23.68
N LEU A 105 -6.65 10.72 -23.49
CA LEU A 105 -5.70 10.61 -24.58
C LEU A 105 -4.76 9.44 -24.31
N ASP A 106 -5.07 8.35 -25.00
CA ASP A 106 -4.31 7.12 -25.18
C ASP A 106 -4.59 5.94 -24.21
N SER A 107 -5.76 5.33 -24.35
CA SER A 107 -5.98 3.86 -24.43
C SER A 107 -7.46 3.55 -24.16
N GLY A 108 -8.24 3.36 -25.21
CA GLY A 108 -9.68 3.17 -25.11
C GLY A 108 -10.08 1.84 -24.46
N LEU A 109 -10.65 1.91 -23.26
CA LEU A 109 -11.54 0.91 -22.69
C LEU A 109 -12.54 1.64 -21.75
N THR A 110 -13.78 1.80 -22.19
CA THR A 110 -14.86 2.35 -21.36
C THR A 110 -15.56 1.22 -20.60
N CYS A 111 -15.44 1.17 -19.27
CA CYS A 111 -16.26 0.31 -18.42
C CYS A 111 -17.31 1.16 -17.67
N LYS A 112 -18.58 0.76 -17.77
CA LYS A 112 -19.70 1.39 -17.05
C LYS A 112 -19.69 0.90 -15.60
N ILE A 113 -19.58 1.82 -14.64
CA ILE A 113 -19.62 1.51 -13.21
C ILE A 113 -21.03 1.80 -12.68
N GLU A 114 -21.79 0.74 -12.39
CA GLU A 114 -22.94 0.82 -11.47
C GLU A 114 -22.36 0.87 -10.05
N LYS A 115 -22.43 2.03 -9.38
CA LYS A 115 -22.04 2.17 -7.97
C LYS A 115 -23.10 1.53 -7.09
N ASP A 116 -22.96 0.23 -6.84
CA ASP A 116 -23.46 -0.33 -5.59
C ASP A 116 -22.51 0.13 -4.48
N SER A 117 -23.05 0.68 -3.39
CA SER A 117 -22.29 1.21 -2.27
C SER A 117 -21.53 0.08 -1.55
N MET A 118 -20.35 -0.25 -2.05
CA MET A 118 -19.42 -1.13 -1.35
C MET A 118 -18.86 -0.39 -0.14
N PRO A 119 -18.80 -1.02 1.05
CA PRO A 119 -18.12 -0.43 2.18
C PRO A 119 -16.65 -0.23 1.79
N SER A 120 -16.19 1.02 1.83
CA SER A 120 -14.77 1.36 1.71
C SER A 120 -14.00 0.53 2.74
N MET A 121 -13.31 -0.51 2.29
CA MET A 121 -12.59 -1.42 3.17
C MET A 121 -11.32 -0.72 3.64
N ARG A 122 -11.15 -0.62 4.96
CA ARG A 122 -9.95 -0.01 5.56
C ARG A 122 -8.70 -0.71 5.04
N GLY A 123 -7.75 0.04 4.48
CA GLY A 123 -6.49 -0.47 3.97
C GLY A 123 -6.46 -0.75 2.46
N PHE A 124 -7.57 -0.62 1.75
CA PHE A 124 -7.65 -0.96 0.32
C PHE A 124 -8.57 -0.03 -0.46
N SER A 125 -8.02 0.68 -1.44
CA SER A 125 -8.74 1.60 -2.33
C SER A 125 -8.23 1.46 -3.77
N PHE A 126 -7.88 0.24 -4.15
CA PHE A 126 -7.39 -0.10 -5.47
C PHE A 126 -8.57 -0.49 -6.36
N GLU A 127 -8.64 0.16 -7.52
CA GLU A 127 -9.66 -0.09 -8.54
C GLU A 127 -8.95 -0.45 -9.83
N ASP A 128 -8.98 -1.72 -10.25
CA ASP A 128 -8.53 -2.18 -11.56
C ASP A 128 -9.01 -3.61 -11.83
N ASP A 129 -9.98 -3.77 -12.72
CA ASP A 129 -10.55 -5.08 -13.04
C ASP A 129 -9.53 -6.09 -13.57
N ARG A 130 -8.38 -5.64 -14.08
CA ARG A 130 -7.33 -6.52 -14.60
C ARG A 130 -6.69 -7.37 -13.51
N LEU A 131 -6.58 -6.86 -12.28
CA LEU A 131 -5.98 -7.60 -11.16
C LEU A 131 -7.01 -8.23 -10.22
N MET A 132 -8.25 -7.73 -10.24
CA MET A 132 -9.29 -8.16 -9.32
C MET A 132 -9.96 -9.48 -9.72
N GLN A 133 -10.57 -10.15 -8.75
CA GLN A 133 -11.40 -11.35 -8.97
C GLN A 133 -10.70 -12.48 -9.76
N GLY A 134 -9.37 -12.59 -9.61
CA GLY A 134 -8.57 -13.60 -10.31
C GLY A 134 -8.26 -13.29 -11.77
N HIS A 135 -8.65 -12.11 -12.28
CA HIS A 135 -8.33 -11.69 -13.64
C HIS A 135 -6.82 -11.52 -13.90
N TRP A 136 -6.02 -11.33 -12.84
CA TRP A 136 -4.56 -11.30 -12.94
C TRP A 136 -3.98 -12.58 -13.59
N MET A 137 -4.70 -13.69 -13.58
CA MET A 137 -4.30 -14.93 -14.28
C MET A 137 -4.35 -14.81 -15.81
N LYS A 138 -5.10 -13.83 -16.36
CA LYS A 138 -5.21 -13.56 -17.79
C LYS A 138 -4.15 -12.56 -18.27
N GLU A 139 -3.54 -11.82 -17.35
CA GLU A 139 -2.50 -10.84 -17.66
C GLU A 139 -1.20 -11.53 -18.12
N PRO A 140 -0.39 -10.85 -18.94
CA PRO A 140 0.95 -11.33 -19.26
C PRO A 140 1.82 -11.41 -17.99
N ASN A 141 2.83 -12.27 -18.00
CA ASN A 141 3.77 -12.43 -16.88
C ASN A 141 3.11 -12.88 -15.56
N THR A 142 2.15 -13.81 -15.61
CA THR A 142 1.47 -14.40 -14.44
C THR A 142 2.42 -14.86 -13.32
N GLY A 143 3.61 -15.35 -13.66
CA GLY A 143 4.64 -15.72 -12.67
C GLY A 143 5.14 -14.52 -11.85
N ALA A 144 5.33 -13.36 -12.47
CA ALA A 144 5.74 -12.13 -11.76
C ALA A 144 4.62 -11.57 -10.89
N LEU A 145 3.39 -11.61 -11.39
CA LEU A 145 2.17 -11.26 -10.64
C LEU A 145 2.00 -12.14 -9.39
N LEU A 146 2.14 -13.46 -9.55
CA LEU A 146 2.09 -14.41 -8.44
C LEU A 146 3.14 -14.09 -7.38
N MET A 147 4.40 -13.81 -7.78
CA MET A 147 5.44 -13.43 -6.83
C MET A 147 5.15 -12.09 -6.15
N PHE A 148 4.60 -11.11 -6.88
CA PHE A 148 4.20 -9.83 -6.31
C PHE A 148 3.19 -9.99 -5.18
N PHE A 149 2.08 -10.69 -5.42
CA PHE A 149 1.05 -10.89 -4.39
C PHE A 149 1.56 -11.73 -3.21
N ARG A 150 2.39 -12.75 -3.47
CA ARG A 150 3.05 -13.52 -2.40
C ARG A 150 4.00 -12.67 -1.55
N ILE A 151 4.73 -11.72 -2.14
CA ILE A 151 5.59 -10.80 -1.36
C ILE A 151 4.72 -9.97 -0.41
N LEU A 152 3.58 -9.44 -0.87
CA LEU A 152 2.64 -8.69 -0.02
C LEU A 152 2.12 -9.55 1.15
N ALA A 153 1.76 -10.81 0.86
CA ALA A 153 1.18 -11.73 1.82
C ALA A 153 2.17 -12.40 2.80
N ILE A 154 3.49 -12.37 2.52
CA ILE A 154 4.48 -13.19 3.27
C ILE A 154 5.62 -12.34 3.84
N CYS A 155 6.05 -11.30 3.14
CA CYS A 155 7.19 -10.48 3.56
C CYS A 155 6.76 -9.40 4.55
N HIS A 156 6.39 -9.76 5.77
CA HIS A 156 5.98 -8.85 6.86
C HIS A 156 6.21 -9.51 8.23
N THR A 157 5.97 -8.79 9.32
CA THR A 157 5.96 -9.34 10.71
C THR A 157 4.59 -9.38 11.36
N ALA A 158 3.56 -8.87 10.69
CA ALA A 158 2.20 -8.81 11.21
C ALA A 158 1.64 -10.15 11.74
N ILE A 159 0.74 -10.02 12.72
CA ILE A 159 0.02 -11.10 13.39
C ILE A 159 -1.46 -11.01 12.99
N PRO A 160 -2.09 -12.11 12.54
CA PRO A 160 -3.50 -12.13 12.21
C PRO A 160 -4.32 -12.31 13.50
N GLU A 161 -5.34 -11.47 13.66
CA GLU A 161 -6.30 -11.53 14.74
C GLU A 161 -7.69 -11.80 14.16
N LEU A 162 -8.40 -12.77 14.73
CA LEU A 162 -9.78 -13.03 14.35
C LEU A 162 -10.68 -12.11 15.17
N ASP A 163 -11.43 -11.25 14.49
CA ASP A 163 -12.47 -10.47 15.14
C ASP A 163 -13.64 -11.39 15.52
N ASN A 164 -13.88 -11.53 16.82
CA ASN A 164 -14.92 -12.40 17.36
C ASN A 164 -16.34 -11.92 17.01
N GLU A 165 -16.51 -10.64 16.66
CA GLU A 165 -17.82 -10.05 16.36
C GLU A 165 -18.17 -10.18 14.89
N THR A 166 -17.21 -9.91 14.00
CA THR A 166 -17.44 -9.94 12.54
C THR A 166 -17.03 -11.25 11.88
N GLY A 167 -16.19 -12.06 12.55
CA GLY A 167 -15.55 -13.23 11.96
C GLY A 167 -14.50 -12.89 10.91
N ASN A 168 -14.20 -11.60 10.70
CA ASN A 168 -13.20 -11.14 9.75
C ASN A 168 -11.80 -11.19 10.37
N LEU A 169 -10.81 -11.34 9.50
CA LEU A 169 -9.41 -11.33 9.89
C LEU A 169 -8.88 -9.89 9.85
N THR A 170 -8.40 -9.40 11.00
CA THR A 170 -7.67 -8.15 11.15
C THR A 170 -6.18 -8.43 11.34
N TYR A 171 -5.33 -7.43 11.08
CA TYR A 171 -3.88 -7.58 11.17
C TYR A 171 -3.28 -6.59 12.15
N GLU A 172 -2.61 -7.09 13.18
CA GLU A 172 -1.74 -6.28 14.03
C GLU A 172 -0.35 -6.22 13.37
N ALA A 173 0.06 -5.03 12.93
CA ALA A 173 1.31 -4.84 12.21
C ALA A 173 2.14 -3.70 12.83
N GLU A 174 3.46 -3.79 12.73
CA GLU A 174 4.39 -2.77 13.26
C GLU A 174 4.30 -1.44 12.50
N SER A 175 3.78 -1.46 11.27
CA SER A 175 3.55 -0.25 10.49
C SER A 175 2.23 -0.34 9.72
N PRO A 176 1.53 0.79 9.53
CA PRO A 176 0.26 0.81 8.80
C PRO A 176 0.44 0.45 7.32
N ASP A 177 1.65 0.65 6.75
CA ASP A 177 1.97 0.22 5.39
C ASP A 177 1.85 -1.30 5.24
N GLU A 178 2.31 -2.07 6.23
CA GLU A 178 2.18 -3.54 6.21
C GLU A 178 0.72 -3.98 6.29
N GLY A 179 -0.10 -3.29 7.09
CA GLY A 179 -1.54 -3.53 7.16
C GLY A 179 -2.20 -3.33 5.80
N ALA A 180 -1.87 -2.24 5.09
CA ALA A 180 -2.39 -1.96 3.76
C ALA A 180 -1.98 -3.04 2.73
N PHE A 181 -0.73 -3.52 2.78
CA PHE A 181 -0.29 -4.60 1.90
C PHE A 181 -0.99 -5.93 2.17
N LEU A 182 -1.29 -6.24 3.43
CA LEU A 182 -2.03 -7.45 3.78
C LEU A 182 -3.51 -7.36 3.39
N ALA A 183 -4.12 -6.19 3.55
CA ALA A 183 -5.45 -5.92 3.03
C ALA A 183 -5.46 -6.14 1.50
N ALA A 184 -4.52 -5.53 0.78
CA ALA A 184 -4.40 -5.71 -0.66
C ALA A 184 -4.16 -7.17 -1.08
N ALA A 185 -3.26 -7.87 -0.40
CA ALA A 185 -3.00 -9.28 -0.67
C ALA A 185 -4.26 -10.13 -0.55
N ARG A 186 -5.07 -9.92 0.51
CA ARG A 186 -6.36 -10.59 0.70
C ARG A 186 -7.32 -10.31 -0.46
N GLU A 187 -7.46 -9.05 -0.87
CA GLU A 187 -8.36 -8.66 -1.98
C GLU A 187 -7.92 -9.24 -3.33
N PHE A 188 -6.61 -9.43 -3.55
CA PHE A 188 -6.09 -10.14 -4.72
C PHE A 188 -6.23 -11.67 -4.64
N GLY A 189 -6.75 -12.20 -3.53
CA GLY A 189 -6.97 -13.63 -3.30
C GLY A 189 -5.80 -14.36 -2.63
N PHE A 190 -4.95 -13.65 -1.88
CA PHE A 190 -3.81 -14.18 -1.12
C PHE A 190 -3.96 -13.80 0.36
N GLU A 191 -4.87 -14.48 1.07
CA GLU A 191 -5.20 -14.18 2.45
C GLU A 191 -4.18 -14.84 3.41
N PHE A 192 -3.35 -14.03 4.05
CA PHE A 192 -2.53 -14.47 5.18
C PHE A 192 -3.45 -14.68 6.40
N TYR A 193 -3.48 -15.88 6.98
CA TYR A 193 -4.43 -16.19 8.07
C TYR A 193 -3.80 -16.77 9.33
N LYS A 194 -2.55 -17.23 9.25
CA LYS A 194 -1.86 -17.82 10.40
C LYS A 194 -0.35 -17.68 10.27
N ARG A 195 0.31 -17.43 11.40
CA ARG A 195 1.77 -17.40 11.53
C ARG A 195 2.24 -18.24 12.70
N THR A 196 3.36 -18.92 12.53
CA THR A 196 4.14 -19.53 13.61
C THR A 196 5.55 -18.93 13.59
N GLN A 197 6.41 -19.33 14.54
CA GLN A 197 7.81 -18.87 14.54
C GLN A 197 8.60 -19.34 13.30
N THR A 198 8.15 -20.42 12.65
CA THR A 198 8.88 -21.08 11.55
C THR A 198 8.10 -21.16 10.25
N SER A 199 6.84 -20.72 10.20
CA SER A 199 6.00 -20.83 9.01
C SER A 199 4.97 -19.70 8.91
N VAL A 200 4.61 -19.35 7.68
CA VAL A 200 3.49 -18.46 7.32
C VAL A 200 2.49 -19.28 6.52
N PHE A 201 1.20 -19.10 6.80
CA PHE A 201 0.12 -19.79 6.11
C PHE A 201 -0.74 -18.78 5.35
N VAL A 202 -0.92 -19.04 4.05
CA VAL A 202 -1.67 -18.18 3.13
C VAL A 202 -2.73 -19.02 2.41
N ARG A 203 -3.96 -18.52 2.33
CA ARG A 203 -5.00 -19.07 1.45
C ARG A 203 -4.91 -18.39 0.10
N GLU A 204 -4.59 -19.16 -0.92
CA GLU A 204 -4.60 -18.70 -2.30
C GLU A 204 -5.95 -19.10 -2.93
N SER A 205 -6.76 -18.13 -3.34
CA SER A 205 -8.09 -18.36 -3.92
C SER A 205 -8.04 -18.88 -5.35
N TYR A 206 -6.94 -18.65 -6.07
CA TYR A 206 -6.79 -18.92 -7.49
C TYR A 206 -5.55 -19.77 -7.81
N PRO A 207 -5.58 -20.64 -8.84
CA PRO A 207 -6.74 -20.97 -9.69
C PRO A 207 -7.81 -21.81 -8.96
N SER A 208 -7.43 -22.45 -7.85
CA SER A 208 -8.34 -23.18 -6.97
C SER A 208 -7.99 -22.85 -5.52
N PRO A 209 -8.97 -22.69 -4.63
CA PRO A 209 -8.72 -22.44 -3.22
C PRO A 209 -7.78 -23.48 -2.61
N ALA A 210 -6.63 -23.03 -2.13
CA ALA A 210 -5.63 -23.86 -1.49
C ALA A 210 -5.02 -23.13 -0.29
N GLU A 211 -4.90 -23.84 0.83
CA GLU A 211 -4.06 -23.38 1.94
C GLU A 211 -2.63 -23.79 1.66
N ARG A 212 -1.70 -22.85 1.72
CA ARG A 212 -0.27 -23.09 1.51
C ARG A 212 0.54 -22.77 2.75
N GLU A 213 1.46 -23.67 3.09
CA GLU A 213 2.49 -23.43 4.10
C GLU A 213 3.80 -22.97 3.46
N PHE A 214 4.31 -21.84 3.92
CA PHE A 214 5.65 -21.35 3.59
C PHE A 214 6.53 -21.39 4.84
N LYS A 215 7.57 -22.23 4.83
CA LYS A 215 8.52 -22.32 5.94
C LYS A 215 9.47 -21.14 5.91
N ILE A 216 9.52 -20.37 6.99
CA ILE A 216 10.48 -19.28 7.17
C ILE A 216 11.83 -19.88 7.53
N LEU A 217 12.78 -19.78 6.60
CA LEU A 217 14.17 -20.16 6.85
C LEU A 217 14.91 -19.03 7.58
N ASN A 218 14.72 -17.80 7.13
CA ASN A 218 15.25 -16.61 7.80
C ASN A 218 14.38 -15.40 7.59
N LEU A 219 14.19 -14.62 8.65
CA LEU A 219 13.62 -13.29 8.60
C LEU A 219 14.73 -12.26 8.83
N LEU A 220 14.81 -11.27 7.94
CA LEU A 220 15.73 -10.15 8.01
C LEU A 220 14.90 -8.87 8.14
N GLU A 221 14.56 -8.54 9.37
CA GLU A 221 13.69 -7.43 9.75
C GLU A 221 14.12 -6.08 9.15
N PHE A 222 13.14 -5.19 9.07
CA PHE A 222 13.39 -3.81 8.66
C PHE A 222 14.32 -3.13 9.68
N ASN A 223 15.28 -2.36 9.17
CA ASN A 223 16.11 -1.48 9.98
C ASN A 223 16.33 -0.18 9.20
N SER A 224 16.27 0.96 9.88
CA SER A 224 16.51 2.31 9.33
C SER A 224 17.84 2.44 8.55
N LYS A 225 18.85 1.63 8.89
CA LYS A 225 20.11 1.55 8.11
C LYS A 225 19.93 0.84 6.77
N ARG A 226 19.28 -0.33 6.78
CA ARG A 226 19.07 -1.17 5.59
C ARG A 226 17.97 -0.64 4.67
N LYS A 227 16.97 0.04 5.23
CA LYS A 227 15.76 0.57 4.56
C LYS A 227 15.02 -0.48 3.70
N ARG A 228 15.12 -1.75 4.09
CA ARG A 228 14.47 -2.91 3.47
C ARG A 228 14.23 -4.01 4.50
N MET A 229 13.19 -4.79 4.27
CA MET A 229 12.90 -6.05 4.94
C MET A 229 13.11 -7.20 3.94
N SER A 230 13.50 -8.37 4.42
CA SER A 230 13.59 -9.56 3.57
C SER A 230 13.21 -10.81 4.33
N VAL A 231 12.65 -11.79 3.63
CA VAL A 231 12.35 -13.11 4.18
C VAL A 231 12.83 -14.17 3.20
N ILE A 232 13.54 -15.17 3.70
CA ILE A 232 13.90 -16.37 2.95
C ILE A 232 12.92 -17.46 3.39
N ILE A 233 12.18 -17.99 2.42
CA ILE A 233 11.19 -19.02 2.63
C ILE A 233 11.52 -20.28 1.83
N GLN A 234 10.95 -21.40 2.25
CA GLN A 234 10.84 -22.62 1.47
C GLN A 234 9.36 -22.94 1.27
N ASP A 235 8.95 -23.14 0.02
CA ASP A 235 7.58 -23.55 -0.31
C ASP A 235 7.36 -25.07 -0.14
N GLU A 236 6.14 -25.52 -0.39
CA GLU A 236 5.74 -26.94 -0.28
C GLU A 236 6.45 -27.84 -1.31
N ALA A 237 6.92 -27.28 -2.43
CA ALA A 237 7.70 -27.98 -3.44
C ALA A 237 9.19 -28.08 -3.07
N GLY A 238 9.62 -27.43 -1.98
CA GLY A 238 10.99 -27.39 -1.53
C GLY A 238 11.83 -26.27 -2.14
N GLN A 239 11.23 -25.42 -2.99
CA GLN A 239 11.92 -24.29 -3.63
C GLN A 239 12.22 -23.22 -2.58
N ILE A 240 13.48 -22.78 -2.54
CA ILE A 240 13.91 -21.68 -1.67
C ILE A 240 13.77 -20.36 -2.43
N ILE A 241 13.10 -19.39 -1.80
CA ILE A 241 12.81 -18.08 -2.38
C ILE A 241 13.17 -16.98 -1.37
N LEU A 242 13.95 -16.00 -1.83
CA LEU A 242 14.18 -14.75 -1.12
C LEU A 242 13.19 -13.70 -1.60
N PHE A 243 12.38 -13.19 -0.69
CA PHE A 243 11.54 -12.00 -0.90
C PHE A 243 12.13 -10.79 -0.22
N CYS A 244 12.02 -9.63 -0.87
CA CYS A 244 12.57 -8.38 -0.39
C CYS A 244 11.61 -7.22 -0.70
N LYS A 245 11.38 -6.35 0.28
CA LYS A 245 10.61 -5.11 0.12
C LYS A 245 11.35 -3.94 0.77
N GLY A 246 11.37 -2.78 0.13
CA GLY A 246 12.06 -1.61 0.67
C GLY A 246 12.07 -0.40 -0.25
N ALA A 247 12.88 0.59 0.09
CA ALA A 247 13.04 1.79 -0.74
C ALA A 247 13.56 1.42 -2.14
N HIS A 248 13.00 2.04 -3.19
CA HIS A 248 13.33 1.73 -4.58
C HIS A 248 14.83 1.88 -4.87
N SER A 249 15.48 2.93 -4.38
CA SER A 249 16.93 3.11 -4.55
C SER A 249 17.76 1.96 -3.99
N ILE A 250 17.36 1.39 -2.85
CA ILE A 250 18.04 0.28 -2.19
C ILE A 250 17.83 -1.04 -2.93
N ILE A 251 16.63 -1.25 -3.47
CA ILE A 251 16.28 -2.46 -4.23
C ILE A 251 16.95 -2.43 -5.60
N CYS A 252 16.89 -1.31 -6.33
CA CYS A 252 17.46 -1.17 -7.66
C CYS A 252 18.98 -1.38 -7.69
N GLU A 253 19.72 -0.95 -6.66
CA GLU A 253 21.15 -1.23 -6.53
C GLU A 253 21.50 -2.73 -6.46
N ARG A 254 20.54 -3.58 -6.07
CA ARG A 254 20.72 -5.03 -5.84
C ARG A 254 20.15 -5.90 -6.96
N LEU A 255 19.55 -5.29 -7.98
CA LEU A 255 19.03 -6.04 -9.13
C LEU A 255 20.19 -6.66 -9.93
N SER A 256 20.04 -7.94 -10.24
CA SER A 256 20.94 -8.65 -11.16
C SER A 256 20.86 -8.03 -12.56
N ARG A 257 21.90 -8.19 -13.39
CA ARG A 257 21.92 -7.62 -14.75
C ARG A 257 20.72 -8.04 -15.60
N ASN A 258 20.28 -9.29 -15.47
CA ASN A 258 19.14 -9.83 -16.22
C ASN A 258 17.79 -9.53 -15.53
N GLY A 259 17.80 -9.04 -14.28
CA GLY A 259 16.61 -8.70 -13.52
C GLY A 259 16.14 -7.26 -13.71
N ARG A 260 16.81 -6.48 -14.56
CA ARG A 260 16.55 -5.04 -14.79
C ARG A 260 15.61 -4.77 -15.95
N ILE A 261 14.98 -5.80 -16.51
CA ILE A 261 14.13 -5.73 -17.72
C ILE A 261 13.01 -4.68 -17.55
N TYR A 262 12.46 -4.55 -16.34
CA TYR A 262 11.35 -3.64 -16.04
C TYR A 262 11.78 -2.42 -15.21
N GLU A 263 13.09 -2.19 -15.03
CA GLU A 263 13.61 -1.17 -14.12
C GLU A 263 13.19 0.24 -14.56
N ASP A 264 13.37 0.57 -15.84
CA ASP A 264 13.08 1.91 -16.37
C ASP A 264 11.59 2.25 -16.26
N ASP A 265 10.71 1.35 -16.75
CA ASP A 265 9.25 1.53 -16.68
C ASP A 265 8.77 1.62 -15.23
N THR A 266 9.27 0.74 -14.36
CA THR A 266 8.90 0.75 -12.94
C THR A 266 9.35 2.04 -12.28
N MET A 267 10.57 2.53 -12.54
CA MET A 267 11.08 3.75 -11.94
C MET A 267 10.29 4.97 -12.39
N LYS A 268 9.86 5.01 -13.65
CA LYS A 268 8.92 6.04 -14.14
C LYS A 268 7.62 6.02 -13.35
N HIS A 269 6.96 4.86 -13.25
CA HIS A 269 5.71 4.75 -12.48
C HIS A 269 5.88 5.15 -11.00
N LEU A 270 6.97 4.75 -10.36
CA LEU A 270 7.24 5.14 -8.97
C LEU A 270 7.45 6.64 -8.81
N SER A 271 8.02 7.32 -9.81
CA SER A 271 8.12 8.79 -9.83
C SER A 271 6.73 9.41 -9.92
N ASP A 272 5.92 8.97 -10.89
CA ASP A 272 4.56 9.47 -11.12
C ASP A 272 3.69 9.29 -9.86
N TYR A 273 3.78 8.13 -9.18
CA TYR A 273 3.07 7.89 -7.93
C TYR A 273 3.55 8.80 -6.80
N GLY A 274 4.85 9.08 -6.73
CA GLY A 274 5.41 10.00 -5.74
C GLY A 274 4.93 11.44 -5.95
N GLU A 275 4.85 11.88 -7.22
CA GLU A 275 4.30 13.19 -7.60
C GLU A 275 2.81 13.30 -7.26
N ALA A 276 2.06 12.20 -7.36
CA ALA A 276 0.67 12.09 -6.93
C ALA A 276 0.48 12.02 -5.39
N GLY A 277 1.55 12.16 -4.61
CA GLY A 277 1.54 12.14 -3.14
C GLY A 277 1.49 10.75 -2.52
N LEU A 278 1.67 9.68 -3.31
CA LEU A 278 1.63 8.31 -2.81
C LEU A 278 2.97 7.90 -2.21
N ARG A 279 2.90 7.13 -1.13
CA ARG A 279 4.08 6.48 -0.57
C ARG A 279 4.44 5.25 -1.41
N THR A 280 5.65 5.24 -1.96
CA THR A 280 6.12 4.18 -2.84
C THR A 280 7.09 3.21 -2.15
N MET A 281 7.07 1.95 -2.58
CA MET A 281 8.01 0.91 -2.15
C MET A 281 8.28 -0.03 -3.31
N ALA A 282 9.51 -0.55 -3.41
CA ALA A 282 9.89 -1.53 -4.43
C ALA A 282 9.94 -2.95 -3.81
N LEU A 283 9.54 -3.92 -4.64
CA LEU A 283 9.55 -5.34 -4.30
C LEU A 283 10.51 -6.08 -5.22
N ALA A 284 11.22 -7.08 -4.69
CA ALA A 284 12.09 -7.95 -5.47
C ALA A 284 12.06 -9.37 -4.91
N TYR A 285 12.35 -10.34 -5.79
CA TYR A 285 12.55 -11.73 -5.38
C TYR A 285 13.74 -12.37 -6.08
N LYS A 286 14.25 -13.45 -5.49
CA LYS A 286 15.27 -14.31 -6.08
C LYS A 286 15.00 -15.76 -5.72
N LEU A 287 14.98 -16.64 -6.72
CA LEU A 287 15.04 -18.08 -6.50
C LEU A 287 16.46 -18.47 -6.08
N LEU A 288 16.57 -19.23 -5.00
CA LEU A 288 17.86 -19.67 -4.46
C LEU A 288 18.00 -21.17 -4.64
N ASP A 289 19.19 -21.57 -5.05
CA ASP A 289 19.59 -22.98 -5.01
C ASP A 289 19.91 -23.38 -3.56
N GLU A 290 19.69 -24.65 -3.23
CA GLU A 290 19.94 -25.17 -1.89
C GLU A 290 21.41 -24.99 -1.46
N SER A 291 22.35 -25.17 -2.40
CA SER A 291 23.78 -24.95 -2.16
C SER A 291 24.10 -23.49 -1.84
N ASP A 292 23.49 -22.55 -2.56
CA ASP A 292 23.68 -21.12 -2.38
C ASP A 292 23.15 -20.69 -1.01
N TYR A 293 21.95 -21.17 -0.66
CA TYR A 293 21.36 -20.91 0.65
C TYR A 293 22.20 -21.53 1.79
N ALA A 294 22.63 -22.79 1.65
CA ALA A 294 23.45 -23.46 2.66
C ALA A 294 24.77 -22.73 2.89
N ALA A 295 25.47 -22.33 1.81
CA ALA A 295 26.70 -21.55 1.90
C ALA A 295 26.47 -20.20 2.60
N TRP A 296 25.40 -19.50 2.22
CA TRP A 296 25.03 -18.23 2.85
C TRP A 296 24.69 -18.38 4.34
N ASN A 297 23.91 -19.41 4.70
CA ASN A 297 23.48 -19.64 6.08
C ASN A 297 24.66 -20.01 7.00
N VAL A 298 25.67 -20.74 6.49
CA VAL A 298 26.92 -21.00 7.22
C VAL A 298 27.67 -19.70 7.50
N VAL A 299 27.78 -18.81 6.51
CA VAL A 299 28.45 -17.52 6.70
C VAL A 299 27.67 -16.69 7.71
N LYS A 300 26.34 -16.57 7.57
CA LYS A 300 25.47 -15.89 8.54
C LYS A 300 25.66 -16.42 9.96
N ALA A 301 25.69 -17.74 10.15
CA ALA A 301 25.89 -18.36 11.46
C ALA A 301 27.25 -17.98 12.08
N LYS A 302 28.33 -17.99 11.29
CA LYS A 302 29.67 -17.54 11.73
C LYS A 302 29.68 -16.05 12.09
N THR A 303 28.98 -15.26 11.31
CA THR A 303 28.84 -13.81 11.46
C THR A 303 27.95 -13.41 12.66
N SER A 304 27.04 -14.28 13.09
CA SER A 304 26.16 -14.02 14.24
C SER A 304 26.86 -14.03 15.60
N VAL A 305 28.12 -14.48 15.65
CA VAL A 305 28.98 -14.54 16.84
C VAL A 305 29.96 -13.35 16.82
N GLY A 306 29.45 -12.13 17.05
CA GLY A 306 30.28 -10.92 17.05
C GLY A 306 29.53 -9.65 17.48
N HIS A 307 30.26 -8.59 17.80
CA HIS A 307 29.70 -7.32 18.33
C HIS A 307 29.11 -6.39 17.25
N ASP A 308 29.23 -6.76 15.96
CA ASP A 308 28.81 -5.97 14.79
C ASP A 308 27.91 -6.79 13.84
N ARG A 309 26.86 -7.41 14.44
CA ARG A 309 25.94 -8.35 13.78
C ARG A 309 25.24 -7.77 12.56
N ASP A 310 24.72 -6.56 12.66
CA ASP A 310 23.83 -6.00 11.63
C ASP A 310 24.60 -5.58 10.37
N ALA A 311 25.78 -4.99 10.52
CA ALA A 311 26.60 -4.54 9.40
C ALA A 311 27.20 -5.70 8.59
N GLN A 312 27.47 -6.83 9.25
CA GLN A 312 28.03 -8.00 8.58
C GLN A 312 26.94 -8.84 7.90
N VAL A 313 25.73 -8.94 8.47
CA VAL A 313 24.58 -9.53 7.79
C VAL A 313 24.20 -8.71 6.55
N GLU A 314 24.32 -7.37 6.60
CA GLU A 314 24.04 -6.50 5.46
C GLU A 314 24.96 -6.75 4.25
N LYS A 315 26.22 -7.15 4.45
CA LYS A 315 27.14 -7.49 3.35
C LYS A 315 26.80 -8.80 2.64
N LEU A 316 25.95 -9.63 3.25
CA LEU A 316 25.59 -10.94 2.73
C LEU A 316 24.32 -10.91 1.87
N CYS A 317 23.56 -9.81 1.84
CA CYS A 317 22.27 -9.71 1.13
C CYS A 317 22.07 -8.40 0.33
#